data_AF-A0A8C3JPZ7-F1
#
_entry.id   AF-A0A8C3JPZ7-F1
#
_cell.length_a   1.000
_cell.length_b   1.000
_cell.length_c   1.000
_cell.angle_alpha   90.00
_cell.angle_beta   90.00
_cell.angle_gamma   90.00
#
_symmetry.space_group_name_H-M   'P 1'
#
loop_
_entity.id
_entity.type
_entity.pdbx_description
1 polymer ?
#
loop_
_entity_poly.entity_id
_entity_poly.type
_entity_poly.pdbx_seq_one_letter_code
_entity_poly.pdbx_strand_id
1 'polypeptide(L)'
;MGPGMRWGAGRGRPCSPSVPAADVDECAGKQHNCSQGDLCINTFGGHRCVRPKCPPPRHNTSYVKTSAFQCERNPCPMDSRACRLAATSISFHYLPLQANRTVPHVLFKMSTTRFVGDSLRFAITGGRGQGVFTVRRSDRQTGELVLTNPVVGPATLEVELEMSEFSRKVLLGKHIFKVTAFVSPYEF
;
A
#
# COMPACT_ATOMS: atom_id res chain seq x y z
N MET A 1 49.55 1.39 -13.48
CA MET A 1 48.09 1.44 -13.31
C MET A 1 47.54 0.04 -13.52
N GLY A 2 46.91 -0.66 -12.58
CA GLY A 2 46.56 -0.35 -11.20
C GLY A 2 46.63 -1.60 -10.32
N PRO A 3 46.64 -1.44 -8.98
CA PRO A 3 46.71 -2.57 -8.06
C PRO A 3 45.30 -3.14 -7.77
N GLY A 4 45.24 -4.47 -7.72
CA GLY A 4 44.06 -5.22 -7.29
C GLY A 4 43.72 -5.00 -5.83
N MET A 5 42.43 -4.83 -5.54
CA MET A 5 41.90 -4.78 -4.18
C MET A 5 41.79 -6.19 -3.60
N ARG A 6 42.57 -6.41 -2.54
CA ARG A 6 42.57 -7.58 -1.67
C ARG A 6 41.45 -7.38 -0.64
N TRP A 7 40.45 -8.25 -0.61
CA TRP A 7 39.41 -8.24 0.43
C TRP A 7 40.03 -8.68 1.75
N GLY A 8 40.22 -7.74 2.68
CA GLY A 8 40.55 -8.03 4.07
C GLY A 8 39.30 -8.45 4.82
N ALA A 9 39.33 -9.63 5.44
CA ALA A 9 38.36 -10.08 6.42
C ALA A 9 38.40 -9.15 7.64
N GLY A 10 37.50 -8.16 7.66
CA GLY A 10 37.27 -7.27 8.79
C GLY A 10 36.39 -7.95 9.84
N ARG A 11 36.92 -8.09 11.05
CA ARG A 11 36.31 -8.68 12.23
C ARG A 11 34.93 -8.07 12.50
N GLY A 12 33.95 -8.91 12.84
CA GLY A 12 32.63 -8.50 13.28
C GLY A 12 32.73 -7.48 14.41
N ARG A 13 32.16 -6.28 14.19
CA ARG A 13 31.98 -5.30 15.26
C ARG A 13 30.79 -5.75 16.10
N PRO A 14 30.94 -5.92 17.43
CA PRO A 14 29.78 -6.10 18.29
C PRO A 14 28.92 -4.83 18.25
N CYS A 15 27.61 -5.00 18.14
CA CYS A 15 26.65 -3.92 18.18
C CYS A 15 26.88 -3.06 19.43
N SER A 16 27.01 -1.74 19.23
CA SER A 16 27.09 -0.78 20.34
C SER A 16 25.72 -0.67 21.04
N PRO A 17 25.66 -0.48 22.37
CA PRO A 17 24.44 -0.58 23.17
C PRO A 17 23.55 0.69 23.13
N SER A 18 23.67 1.53 22.11
CA SER A 18 22.92 2.81 22.00
C SER A 18 22.20 3.01 20.66
N VAL A 19 22.03 1.94 19.88
CA VAL A 19 21.02 1.92 18.81
C VAL A 19 19.75 1.37 19.46
N PRO A 20 18.63 2.14 19.54
CA PRO A 20 17.35 1.54 19.93
C PRO A 20 17.16 0.35 19.00
N ALA A 21 16.98 -0.84 19.59
CA ALA A 21 17.04 -2.10 18.84
C ALA A 21 16.19 -1.98 17.58
N ALA A 22 16.86 -1.97 16.42
CA ALA A 22 16.16 -1.94 15.16
C ALA A 22 15.26 -3.17 15.11
N ASP A 23 14.00 -2.96 14.73
CA ASP A 23 13.02 -4.02 14.56
C ASP A 23 13.60 -5.13 13.66
N VAL A 24 13.39 -6.39 14.05
CA VAL A 24 13.90 -7.54 13.32
C VAL A 24 13.00 -7.78 12.12
N ASP A 25 13.56 -7.79 10.91
CA ASP A 25 12.78 -8.12 9.72
C ASP A 25 12.65 -9.65 9.56
N GLU A 26 11.58 -10.23 10.11
CA GLU A 26 11.35 -11.68 9.99
C GLU A 26 11.03 -12.11 8.56
N CYS A 27 10.52 -11.18 7.73
CA CYS A 27 10.22 -11.47 6.33
C CYS A 27 11.50 -11.59 5.49
N ALA A 28 12.46 -10.68 5.66
CA ALA A 28 13.76 -10.75 5.01
C ALA A 28 14.57 -11.96 5.49
N GLY A 29 14.49 -12.27 6.79
CA GLY A 29 15.15 -13.43 7.38
C GLY A 29 14.50 -14.78 7.05
N LYS A 30 13.32 -14.80 6.41
CA LYS A 30 12.47 -16.01 6.27
C LYS A 30 12.18 -16.70 7.60
N GLN A 31 12.08 -15.92 8.67
CA GLN A 31 11.79 -16.35 10.04
C GLN A 31 10.29 -16.22 10.35
N HIS A 32 9.44 -16.22 9.32
CA HIS A 32 8.00 -16.12 9.44
C HIS A 32 7.34 -17.50 9.36
N ASN A 33 6.18 -17.64 10.01
CA ASN A 33 5.36 -18.86 10.00
C ASN A 33 4.15 -18.77 9.04
N CYS A 34 4.21 -17.90 8.02
CA CYS A 34 3.15 -17.76 7.03
C CYS A 34 2.90 -19.05 6.24
N SER A 35 1.62 -19.33 5.95
CA SER A 35 1.24 -20.52 5.18
C SER A 35 1.68 -20.40 3.71
N GLN A 36 1.76 -21.53 3.01
CA GLN A 36 2.07 -21.53 1.58
C GLN A 36 1.03 -20.69 0.81
N GLY A 37 1.52 -19.72 0.04
CA GLY A 37 0.69 -18.77 -0.72
C GLY A 37 0.30 -17.50 0.04
N ASP A 38 0.66 -17.37 1.32
CA ASP A 38 0.62 -16.09 2.04
C ASP A 38 1.86 -15.25 1.77
N LEU A 39 1.69 -13.94 1.92
CA LEU A 39 2.74 -12.96 1.81
C LEU A 39 3.09 -12.47 3.22
N CYS A 40 4.38 -12.41 3.53
CA CYS A 40 4.88 -11.85 4.78
C CYS A 40 5.00 -10.34 4.65
N ILE A 41 4.42 -9.60 5.60
CA ILE A 41 4.57 -8.15 5.77
C ILE A 41 5.28 -7.90 7.09
N ASN A 42 6.44 -7.24 7.04
CA ASN A 42 7.15 -6.85 8.25
C ASN A 42 6.41 -5.71 8.95
N THR A 43 6.29 -5.77 10.27
CA THR A 43 5.62 -4.76 11.09
C THR A 43 6.47 -4.45 12.31
N PHE A 44 6.33 -3.26 12.91
CA PHE A 44 7.13 -2.99 14.09
C PHE A 44 6.70 -3.88 15.26
N GLY A 45 7.63 -4.71 15.71
CA GLY A 45 7.43 -5.72 16.75
C GLY A 45 6.96 -7.09 16.24
N GLY A 46 7.04 -7.38 14.93
CA GLY A 46 6.79 -8.72 14.37
C GLY A 46 6.32 -8.73 12.92
N HIS A 47 5.68 -9.82 12.47
CA HIS A 47 5.20 -9.95 11.09
C HIS A 47 3.69 -10.20 10.98
N ARG A 48 3.13 -9.90 9.80
CA ARG A 48 1.75 -10.23 9.41
C ARG A 48 1.71 -11.03 8.12
N CYS A 49 0.98 -12.14 8.13
CA CYS A 49 0.74 -12.94 6.94
C CYS A 49 -0.56 -12.48 6.27
N VAL A 50 -0.47 -12.08 5.00
CA VAL A 50 -1.61 -11.55 4.25
C VAL A 50 -1.83 -12.34 2.97
N ARG A 51 -3.09 -12.47 2.56
CA ARG A 51 -3.48 -13.12 1.32
C ARG A 51 -4.41 -12.22 0.52
N PRO A 52 -3.86 -11.28 -0.27
CA PRO A 52 -4.65 -10.40 -1.12
C PRO A 52 -5.48 -11.21 -2.12
N LYS A 53 -6.79 -10.98 -2.13
CA LYS A 53 -7.74 -11.63 -3.03
C LYS A 53 -8.47 -10.60 -3.87
N CYS A 54 -8.52 -10.83 -5.18
CA CYS A 54 -9.34 -10.00 -6.06
C CYS A 54 -10.83 -10.12 -5.67
N PRO A 55 -11.63 -9.07 -5.89
CA PRO A 55 -13.06 -9.16 -5.63
C PRO A 55 -13.71 -10.28 -6.42
N PRO A 56 -14.72 -10.97 -5.84
CA PRO A 56 -15.48 -11.96 -6.59
C PRO A 56 -16.21 -11.30 -7.76
N PRO A 57 -16.47 -12.03 -8.86
CA PRO A 57 -17.21 -11.50 -9.98
C PRO A 57 -18.58 -10.96 -9.56
N ARG A 58 -18.91 -9.73 -9.96
CA ARG A 58 -20.19 -9.07 -9.69
C ARG A 58 -20.61 -8.20 -10.88
N HIS A 59 -21.91 -8.19 -11.21
CA HIS A 59 -22.47 -7.36 -12.30
C HIS A 59 -21.67 -7.43 -13.61
N ASN A 60 -21.35 -8.65 -14.07
CA ASN A 60 -20.55 -8.90 -15.28
C ASN A 60 -19.15 -8.24 -15.27
N THR A 61 -18.63 -7.96 -14.07
CA THR A 61 -17.27 -7.49 -13.84
C THR A 61 -16.49 -8.61 -13.18
N SER A 62 -15.37 -8.99 -13.76
CA SER A 62 -14.44 -9.96 -13.18
C SER A 62 -13.03 -9.41 -13.18
N TYR A 63 -12.21 -9.91 -12.26
CA TYR A 63 -10.83 -9.46 -12.06
C TYR A 63 -9.89 -10.65 -12.14
N VAL A 64 -8.71 -10.43 -12.72
CA VAL A 64 -7.61 -11.38 -12.74
C VAL A 64 -6.47 -10.87 -11.87
N LYS A 65 -5.80 -11.76 -11.16
CA LYS A 65 -4.62 -11.43 -10.34
C LYS A 65 -3.40 -11.33 -11.26
N THR A 66 -2.89 -10.12 -11.44
CA THR A 66 -1.70 -9.88 -12.29
C THR A 66 -0.40 -9.92 -11.49
N SER A 67 -0.47 -9.67 -10.18
CA SER A 67 0.65 -9.84 -9.26
C SER A 67 0.17 -10.25 -7.87
N ALA A 68 1.11 -10.51 -6.94
CA ALA A 68 0.79 -10.79 -5.54
C ALA A 68 -0.12 -9.72 -4.90
N PHE A 69 0.02 -8.46 -5.34
CA PHE A 69 -0.62 -7.27 -4.78
C PHE A 69 -1.51 -6.50 -5.78
N GLN A 70 -1.79 -7.05 -6.97
CA GLN A 70 -2.53 -6.33 -8.00
C GLN A 70 -3.53 -7.22 -8.73
N CYS A 71 -4.71 -6.65 -8.95
CA CYS A 71 -5.78 -7.20 -9.76
C CYS A 71 -6.12 -6.24 -10.89
N GLU A 72 -6.41 -6.77 -12.06
CA GLU A 72 -6.87 -6.01 -13.22
C GLU A 72 -8.23 -6.52 -13.69
N ARG A 73 -9.06 -5.59 -14.16
CA ARG A 73 -10.40 -5.90 -14.66
C ARG A 73 -10.29 -6.60 -16.00
N ASN A 74 -10.99 -7.71 -16.17
CA ASN A 74 -11.11 -8.37 -17.46
C ASN A 74 -11.90 -7.51 -18.46
N PRO A 75 -11.75 -7.77 -19.77
CA PRO A 75 -12.55 -7.10 -20.80
C PRO A 75 -14.05 -7.15 -20.49
N CYS A 76 -14.69 -5.98 -20.54
CA CYS A 76 -16.11 -5.87 -20.27
C CYS A 76 -16.93 -6.41 -21.44
N PRO A 77 -18.02 -7.14 -21.19
CA PRO A 77 -19.02 -7.44 -22.22
C PRO A 77 -19.57 -6.13 -22.84
N MET A 78 -19.91 -6.16 -24.13
CA MET A 78 -20.18 -4.97 -24.96
C MET A 78 -21.20 -3.99 -24.35
N ASP A 79 -22.18 -4.47 -23.58
CA ASP A 79 -23.24 -3.63 -23.02
C ASP A 79 -23.21 -3.42 -21.51
N SER A 80 -22.21 -3.96 -20.79
CA SER A 80 -22.14 -3.80 -19.34
C SER A 80 -21.62 -2.41 -18.93
N ARG A 81 -22.54 -1.45 -18.78
CA ARG A 81 -22.23 -0.13 -18.21
C ARG A 81 -21.64 -0.25 -16.80
N ALA A 82 -22.14 -1.18 -15.98
CA ALA A 82 -21.61 -1.44 -14.65
C ALA A 82 -20.13 -1.84 -14.68
N CYS A 83 -19.74 -2.71 -15.62
CA CYS A 83 -18.33 -3.12 -15.78
C CYS A 83 -17.44 -1.97 -16.25
N ARG A 84 -17.92 -1.15 -17.20
CA ARG A 84 -17.16 0.02 -17.67
C ARG A 84 -16.90 1.05 -16.57
N LEU A 85 -17.82 1.19 -15.63
CA LEU A 85 -17.70 2.10 -14.48
C LEU A 85 -16.93 1.49 -13.30
N ALA A 86 -16.74 0.17 -13.28
CA ALA A 86 -15.97 -0.52 -12.26
C ALA A 86 -14.47 -0.17 -12.35
N ALA A 87 -13.74 -0.37 -11.27
CA ALA A 87 -12.31 -0.08 -11.23
C ALA A 87 -11.55 -0.90 -12.27
N THR A 88 -10.67 -0.25 -13.03
CA THR A 88 -9.78 -0.87 -14.02
C THR A 88 -8.69 -1.68 -13.33
N SER A 89 -8.15 -1.19 -12.22
CA SER A 89 -7.22 -1.94 -11.38
C SER A 89 -7.50 -1.78 -9.90
N ILE A 90 -7.12 -2.79 -9.12
CA ILE A 90 -7.20 -2.81 -7.67
C ILE A 90 -5.85 -3.26 -7.14
N SER A 91 -5.23 -2.44 -6.29
CA SER A 91 -3.94 -2.73 -5.69
C SER A 91 -4.05 -2.81 -4.16
N PHE A 92 -3.24 -3.68 -3.56
CA PHE A 92 -3.22 -3.93 -2.12
C PHE A 92 -1.91 -3.40 -1.54
N HIS A 93 -2.01 -2.53 -0.53
CA HIS A 93 -0.88 -1.87 0.09
C HIS A 93 -0.91 -2.14 1.58
N TYR A 94 0.23 -2.56 2.13
CA TYR A 94 0.37 -2.87 3.54
C TYR A 94 1.40 -1.95 4.15
N LEU A 95 0.99 -1.14 5.12
CA LEU A 95 1.81 -0.09 5.71
C LEU A 95 2.05 -0.39 7.20
N PRO A 96 3.28 -0.73 7.61
CA PRO A 96 3.62 -0.77 9.02
C PRO A 96 3.68 0.66 9.56
N LEU A 97 2.95 0.93 10.64
CA LEU A 97 2.91 2.24 11.31
C LEU A 97 3.30 2.11 12.78
N GLN A 98 4.03 3.10 13.27
CA GLN A 98 4.30 3.24 14.70
C GLN A 98 3.07 3.80 15.42
N ALA A 99 2.81 3.36 16.66
CA ALA A 99 1.79 3.97 17.52
C ALA A 99 2.12 5.44 17.80
N ASN A 100 1.07 6.25 17.95
CA ASN A 100 1.17 7.67 18.31
C ASN A 100 2.16 8.48 17.46
N ARG A 101 2.32 8.07 16.19
CA ARG A 101 3.12 8.78 15.20
C ARG A 101 2.68 10.24 15.10
N THR A 102 3.66 11.15 15.04
CA THR A 102 3.42 12.58 14.85
C THR A 102 2.57 12.84 13.61
N VAL A 103 1.49 13.61 13.77
CA VAL A 103 0.57 13.99 12.68
C VAL A 103 0.65 15.49 12.38
N PRO A 104 0.33 15.94 11.16
CA PRO A 104 -0.05 15.13 9.99
C PRO A 104 1.15 14.41 9.35
N HIS A 105 0.96 13.15 8.94
CA HIS A 105 2.01 12.35 8.30
C HIS A 105 1.56 11.75 6.97
N VAL A 106 2.33 11.97 5.89
CA VAL A 106 2.05 11.38 4.58
C VAL A 106 2.49 9.93 4.58
N LEU A 107 1.55 9.01 4.35
CA LEU A 107 1.79 7.57 4.42
C LEU A 107 2.02 6.92 3.06
N PHE A 108 1.32 7.43 2.06
CA PHE A 108 1.25 6.80 0.75
C PHE A 108 1.01 7.85 -0.32
N LYS A 109 1.79 7.83 -1.39
CA LYS A 109 1.58 8.68 -2.56
C LYS A 109 1.08 7.82 -3.71
N MET A 110 0.10 8.32 -4.42
CA MET A 110 -0.48 7.66 -5.58
C MET A 110 -0.40 8.59 -6.77
N SER A 111 0.15 8.10 -7.87
CA SER A 111 0.28 8.84 -9.11
C SER A 111 -0.02 7.92 -10.31
N THR A 112 -0.39 8.53 -11.43
CA THR A 112 -0.50 7.83 -12.72
C THR A 112 0.70 8.20 -13.58
N THR A 113 1.23 7.23 -14.33
CA THR A 113 2.29 7.46 -15.33
C THR A 113 1.75 8.00 -16.65
N ARG A 114 0.42 8.04 -16.81
CA ARG A 114 -0.23 8.52 -18.03
C ARG A 114 -0.39 10.03 -17.97
N PHE A 115 0.28 10.73 -18.90
CA PHE A 115 0.12 12.17 -19.10
C PHE A 115 -1.14 12.56 -19.88
N VAL A 116 -1.98 11.58 -20.26
CA VAL A 116 -3.13 11.76 -21.18
C VAL A 116 -4.40 12.22 -20.44
N GLY A 117 -4.45 12.08 -19.11
CA GLY A 117 -5.53 12.59 -18.27
C GLY A 117 -5.30 14.05 -17.85
N ASP A 118 -6.30 14.91 -18.11
CA ASP A 118 -6.27 16.34 -17.73
C ASP A 118 -6.37 16.52 -16.21
N SER A 119 -7.02 15.57 -15.51
CA SER A 119 -7.23 15.68 -14.07
C SER A 119 -7.43 14.33 -13.38
N LEU A 120 -6.88 14.22 -12.18
CA LEU A 120 -7.19 13.14 -11.23
C LEU A 120 -8.15 13.63 -10.15
N ARG A 121 -9.05 12.74 -9.73
CA ARG A 121 -9.88 12.89 -8.54
C ARG A 121 -9.56 11.78 -7.56
N PHE A 122 -9.52 12.14 -6.28
CA PHE A 122 -9.24 11.20 -5.20
C PHE A 122 -10.40 11.19 -4.21
N ALA A 123 -10.77 10.02 -3.69
CA ALA A 123 -11.80 9.87 -2.68
C ALA A 123 -11.50 8.67 -1.78
N ILE A 124 -11.87 8.77 -0.50
CA ILE A 124 -11.98 7.60 0.38
C ILE A 124 -13.38 7.03 0.18
N THR A 125 -13.48 5.79 -0.28
CA THR A 125 -14.76 5.12 -0.58
C THR A 125 -15.27 4.28 0.60
N GLY A 126 -14.43 3.99 1.59
CA GLY A 126 -14.83 3.32 2.82
C GLY A 126 -13.65 2.75 3.59
N GLY A 127 -13.94 2.13 4.74
CA GLY A 127 -12.97 1.43 5.57
C GLY A 127 -13.04 1.85 7.05
N ARG A 128 -12.51 1.02 7.94
CA ARG A 128 -12.52 1.26 9.39
C ARG A 128 -11.64 2.44 9.81
N GLY A 129 -10.73 2.90 8.94
CA GLY A 129 -9.90 4.08 9.15
C GLY A 129 -10.53 5.41 8.69
N GLN A 130 -11.79 5.41 8.25
CA GLN A 130 -12.49 6.61 7.77
C GLN A 130 -12.65 7.61 8.93
N GLY A 131 -11.86 8.69 8.93
CA GLY A 131 -11.77 9.69 10.01
C GLY A 131 -10.37 9.86 10.60
N VAL A 132 -9.51 8.85 10.46
CA VAL A 132 -8.09 8.90 10.85
C VAL A 132 -7.19 9.21 9.66
N PHE A 133 -7.64 8.82 8.47
CA PHE A 133 -6.99 9.14 7.21
C PHE A 133 -7.76 10.20 6.45
N THR A 134 -7.02 11.07 5.78
CA THR A 134 -7.54 11.96 4.74
C THR A 134 -6.78 11.75 3.44
N VAL A 135 -7.43 12.02 2.33
CA VAL A 135 -6.80 12.05 1.03
C VAL A 135 -6.71 13.49 0.56
N ARG A 136 -5.50 13.96 0.25
CA ARG A 136 -5.28 15.29 -0.31
C ARG A 136 -4.56 15.20 -1.65
N ARG A 137 -4.72 16.24 -2.44
CA ARG A 137 -3.96 16.40 -3.69
C ARG A 137 -2.65 17.11 -3.38
N SER A 138 -1.53 16.54 -3.84
CA SER A 138 -0.20 17.14 -3.71
C SER A 138 0.16 17.95 -4.96
N ASP A 139 -0.12 17.39 -6.14
CA ASP A 139 0.07 18.06 -7.43
C ASP A 139 -1.04 17.66 -8.44
N ARG A 140 -0.88 18.02 -9.73
CA ARG A 140 -1.89 17.69 -10.76
C ARG A 140 -2.06 16.18 -11.01
N GLN A 141 -1.07 15.37 -10.71
CA GLN A 141 -1.02 13.94 -11.01
C GLN A 141 -0.74 13.06 -9.77
N THR A 142 -0.62 13.64 -8.58
CA THR A 142 -0.26 12.97 -7.35
C THR A 142 -1.27 13.26 -6.24
N GLY A 143 -1.82 12.19 -5.67
CA GLY A 143 -2.60 12.20 -4.44
C GLY A 143 -1.79 11.63 -3.28
N GLU A 144 -2.07 12.11 -2.08
CA GLU A 144 -1.41 11.68 -0.85
C GLU A 144 -2.45 11.20 0.15
N LEU A 145 -2.25 9.99 0.68
CA LEU A 145 -2.91 9.51 1.88
C LEU A 145 -2.16 10.07 3.08
N VAL A 146 -2.87 10.76 3.95
CA VAL A 146 -2.30 11.45 5.10
C VAL A 146 -3.00 10.96 6.37
N LEU A 147 -2.19 10.56 7.35
CA LEU A 147 -2.63 10.32 8.71
C LEU A 147 -2.88 11.67 9.39
N THR A 148 -4.11 11.93 9.82
CA THR A 148 -4.50 13.21 10.45
C THR A 148 -4.57 13.14 11.96
N ASN A 149 -4.75 11.95 12.52
CA ASN A 149 -4.93 11.74 13.96
C ASN A 149 -3.94 10.67 14.44
N PRO A 150 -3.30 10.85 15.60
CA PRO A 150 -2.49 9.79 16.19
C PRO A 150 -3.37 8.58 16.47
N VAL A 151 -2.79 7.39 16.34
CA VAL A 151 -3.50 6.13 16.57
C VAL A 151 -2.78 5.39 17.67
N VAL A 152 -3.52 5.08 18.73
CA VAL A 152 -3.06 4.20 19.80
C VAL A 152 -3.05 2.77 19.27
N GLY A 153 -1.93 2.09 19.39
CA GLY A 153 -1.79 0.69 19.01
C GLY A 153 -2.07 -0.28 20.16
N PRO A 154 -2.14 -1.60 19.89
CA PRO A 154 -2.09 -2.22 18.56
C PRO A 154 -3.44 -2.09 17.83
N ALA A 155 -3.40 -1.69 16.56
CA ALA A 155 -4.60 -1.54 15.75
C ALA A 155 -4.34 -1.92 14.29
N THR A 156 -5.36 -2.46 13.63
CA THR A 156 -5.35 -2.67 12.18
C THR A 156 -6.40 -1.77 11.55
N LEU A 157 -5.95 -0.82 10.75
CA LEU A 157 -6.81 0.11 10.05
C LEU A 157 -6.86 -0.22 8.56
N GLU A 158 -8.03 -0.14 7.96
CA GLU A 158 -8.23 -0.37 6.54
C GLU A 158 -8.92 0.84 5.92
N VAL A 159 -8.44 1.24 4.74
CA VAL A 159 -9.04 2.30 3.94
C VAL A 159 -8.99 1.93 2.46
N GLU A 160 -10.11 2.15 1.78
CA GLU A 160 -10.21 2.03 0.33
C GLU A 160 -10.18 3.42 -0.29
N LEU A 161 -9.18 3.65 -1.14
CA LEU A 161 -9.00 4.89 -1.88
C LEU A 161 -9.38 4.66 -3.34
N GLU A 162 -10.19 5.55 -3.88
CA GLU A 162 -10.48 5.64 -5.30
C GLU A 162 -9.68 6.80 -5.92
N MET A 163 -8.94 6.49 -6.99
CA MET A 163 -8.39 7.46 -7.94
C MET A 163 -9.15 7.34 -9.26
N SER A 164 -9.79 8.42 -9.68
CA SER A 164 -10.51 8.49 -10.95
C SER A 164 -9.74 9.42 -11.91
N GLU A 165 -9.41 8.92 -13.10
CA GLU A 165 -8.70 9.65 -14.16
C GLU A 165 -9.69 10.19 -15.19
N PHE A 166 -9.61 11.49 -15.48
CA PHE A 166 -10.48 12.17 -16.44
C PHE A 166 -9.70 12.85 -17.56
N SER A 167 -10.24 12.81 -18.78
CA SER A 167 -9.80 13.62 -19.92
C SER A 167 -11.02 14.29 -20.55
N ARG A 168 -10.98 15.61 -20.76
CA ARG A 168 -12.11 16.40 -21.27
C ARG A 168 -13.45 16.11 -20.57
N LYS A 169 -13.41 15.94 -19.24
CA LYS A 169 -14.54 15.56 -18.35
C LYS A 169 -15.09 14.14 -18.54
N VAL A 170 -14.47 13.30 -19.37
CA VAL A 170 -14.82 11.88 -19.54
C VAL A 170 -13.94 11.03 -18.63
N LEU A 171 -14.54 10.09 -17.89
CA LEU A 171 -13.81 9.12 -17.06
C LEU A 171 -13.06 8.13 -17.96
N LEU A 172 -11.73 8.15 -17.91
CA LEU A 172 -10.86 7.24 -18.64
C LEU A 172 -10.62 5.93 -17.86
N GLY A 173 -10.46 6.05 -16.54
CA GLY A 173 -10.07 4.94 -15.69
C GLY A 173 -10.36 5.20 -14.23
N LYS A 174 -10.54 4.12 -13.50
CA LYS A 174 -10.71 4.13 -12.04
C LYS A 174 -9.75 3.13 -11.43
N HIS A 175 -9.05 3.53 -10.38
CA HIS A 175 -8.08 2.70 -9.67
C HIS A 175 -8.45 2.67 -8.20
N ILE A 176 -8.51 1.48 -7.60
CA ILE A 176 -8.75 1.32 -6.18
C ILE A 176 -7.45 0.90 -5.49
N PHE A 177 -7.11 1.58 -4.40
CA PHE A 177 -6.00 1.24 -3.54
C PHE A 177 -6.60 0.80 -2.20
N LYS A 178 -6.46 -0.49 -1.89
CA LYS A 178 -6.84 -1.06 -0.60
C LYS A 178 -5.62 -0.99 0.31
N VAL A 179 -5.64 -0.05 1.23
CA VAL A 179 -4.53 0.20 2.15
C VAL A 179 -4.89 -0.39 3.51
N THR A 180 -4.04 -1.29 4.00
CA THR A 180 -4.11 -1.86 5.34
C THR A 180 -2.91 -1.38 6.14
N ALA A 181 -3.16 -0.59 7.18
CA ALA A 181 -2.14 -0.11 8.09
C ALA A 181 -2.10 -0.97 9.36
N PHE A 182 -0.91 -1.49 9.70
CA PHE A 182 -0.66 -2.24 10.92
C PHE A 182 0.04 -1.32 11.93
N VAL A 183 -0.71 -0.87 12.94
CA VAL A 183 -0.20 0.01 14.00
C VAL A 183 0.40 -0.85 15.10
N SER A 184 1.68 -0.62 15.39
CA SER A 184 2.43 -1.34 16.42
C SER A 184 1.90 -1.09 17.82
N PRO A 185 2.08 -2.00 18.78
CA PRO A 185 1.76 -1.74 20.19
C PRO A 185 2.77 -0.79 20.88
N TYR A 186 3.84 -0.41 20.19
CA TYR A 186 4.97 0.35 20.74
C TYR A 186 5.14 1.71 20.07
N GLU A 187 5.62 2.68 20.86
CA GLU A 187 5.97 4.05 20.48
C GLU A 187 7.51 4.17 20.55
N PHE A 188 8.23 3.90 19.45
CA PHE A 188 9.69 3.99 19.42
C PHE A 188 10.14 5.31 18.80
#